data_AF-A0A0G1D504-F1
#
_entry.id   AF-A0A0G1D504-F1
#
_cell.length_a   1.000
_cell.length_b   1.000
_cell.length_c   1.000
_cell.angle_alpha   90.00
_cell.angle_beta   90.00
_cell.angle_gamma   90.00
#
_symmetry.space_group_name_H-M   'P 1'
#
loop_
_entity.id
_entity.type
_entity.pdbx_description
1 polymer ?
#
loop_
_entity_poly.entity_id
_entity_poly.type
_entity_poly.pdbx_seq_one_letter_code
_entity_poly.pdbx_strand_id
1 'polypeptide(L)'
;MTKLSVALYIFLSLCTLFLRPKRVEAIAKFNTIYQINYQVEESGNTHVNFVISQRNNLSVVYATDFGISVNETKLKNIKVKDEGIQITPDVLKTLNQTTISFPFVSKIVGKDKLHNFTIEYDTTDIATKQGNTWQIDIPRLEQDENVSDQIVTLTVPPEFTAPAYIDPKPDIVNGNIYYFSGKKVGNKPISAIFGKTQYYRGKIIYHLQNNEKEKVQTDIALPPDTSYQTVYYEKLEPRPIKIYTDNDRNILATYLLNPNENLDVNLDLVIKLNFNPSQTLTQPSEEYLKKNSIWNFDNSIFSSPELKNINSPKSIYDFVVDKMKYDYGKINRQRPVRSPAAESLINYVSAICTDFTDVYVSLARRSGIYARELEGYAISENPDLKPISLTQDVLHAWPEYYDKERATWIQIDPTWANTTRGIDYFNKLDFNHVVFVIHGSQPEYPVPAGGYKNGEKTKDISIEPIDEVTFPTPVFKVQFIKQEGGELLFSVSNLSGVSYFGNAKVNSDTFLETSEQIMDIPPYSEKSFRVRSKKQPFISITDLKVIIYINGQPYESTASLGSVTAPGLILAGIGGVLGITFIGSWGLHLRRQRQKTTLYR
;
A
#
# COMPACT_ATOMS: atom_id res chain seq x y z
N MET A 1 -49.01 52.03 5.25
CA MET A 1 -49.08 51.47 3.89
C MET A 1 -50.55 51.27 3.54
N THR A 2 -51.04 51.96 2.51
CA THR A 2 -52.45 51.92 2.09
C THR A 2 -52.79 50.55 1.49
N LYS A 3 -54.01 50.04 1.66
CA LYS A 3 -54.44 48.71 1.14
C LYS A 3 -54.10 48.50 -0.35
N LEU A 4 -54.05 49.59 -1.13
CA LEU A 4 -53.66 49.59 -2.54
C LEU A 4 -52.18 49.22 -2.77
N SER A 5 -51.27 49.65 -1.88
CA SER A 5 -49.83 49.37 -1.98
C SER A 5 -49.47 47.91 -1.66
N VAL A 6 -50.25 47.26 -0.78
CA VAL A 6 -50.09 45.83 -0.46
C VAL A 6 -50.65 44.96 -1.59
N ALA A 7 -51.80 45.33 -2.17
CA ALA A 7 -52.36 44.63 -3.32
C ALA A 7 -51.43 44.70 -4.54
N LEU A 8 -50.80 45.85 -4.79
CA LEU A 8 -49.84 46.02 -5.88
C LEU A 8 -48.55 45.19 -5.66
N TYR A 9 -48.06 45.11 -4.42
CA TYR A 9 -46.90 44.28 -4.07
C TYR A 9 -47.21 42.78 -4.22
N ILE A 10 -48.41 42.33 -3.81
CA ILE A 10 -48.87 40.95 -4.00
C ILE A 10 -49.03 40.64 -5.48
N PHE A 11 -49.57 41.57 -6.27
CA PHE A 11 -49.73 41.41 -7.72
C PHE A 11 -48.37 41.33 -8.45
N LEU A 12 -47.43 42.22 -8.12
CA LEU A 12 -46.06 42.16 -8.66
C LEU A 12 -45.31 40.89 -8.21
N SER A 13 -45.50 40.46 -6.96
CA SER A 13 -44.93 39.19 -6.45
C SER A 13 -45.55 37.96 -7.10
N LEU A 14 -46.83 37.99 -7.50
CA LEU A 14 -47.46 36.92 -8.26
C LEU A 14 -46.96 36.91 -9.72
N CYS A 15 -46.81 38.08 -10.35
CA CYS A 15 -46.27 38.18 -11.71
C CYS A 15 -44.83 37.65 -11.81
N THR A 16 -43.98 37.83 -10.80
CA THR A 16 -42.62 37.26 -10.78
C THR A 16 -42.59 35.74 -10.58
N LEU A 17 -43.64 35.14 -10.01
CA LEU A 17 -43.82 33.69 -9.94
C LEU A 17 -44.26 33.06 -11.27
N PHE A 18 -45.02 33.79 -12.09
CA PHE A 18 -45.47 33.33 -13.42
C PHE A 18 -44.52 33.66 -14.57
N LEU A 19 -43.54 34.56 -14.36
CA LEU A 19 -42.50 34.93 -15.34
C LEU A 19 -41.17 34.21 -15.12
N ARG A 20 -41.16 33.04 -14.48
CA ARG A 20 -39.96 32.19 -14.49
C ARG A 20 -39.84 31.55 -15.88
N PRO A 21 -38.80 31.84 -16.68
CA PRO A 21 -38.61 31.16 -17.95
C PRO A 21 -38.54 29.65 -17.67
N LYS A 22 -39.42 28.87 -18.29
CA LYS A 22 -39.26 27.42 -18.32
C LYS A 22 -37.91 27.16 -18.99
N ARG A 23 -37.03 26.39 -18.33
CA ARG A 23 -35.85 25.85 -19.01
C ARG A 23 -36.36 25.02 -20.18
N VAL A 24 -36.22 25.55 -21.38
CA VAL A 24 -36.44 24.79 -22.61
C VAL A 24 -35.11 24.08 -22.87
N GLU A 25 -35.05 22.80 -22.52
CA GLU A 25 -33.91 21.96 -22.91
C GLU A 25 -34.01 21.71 -24.41
N ALA A 26 -32.93 21.97 -25.14
CA ALA A 26 -32.88 21.68 -26.56
C ALA A 26 -32.99 20.17 -26.76
N ILE A 27 -33.87 19.72 -27.67
CA ILE A 27 -33.94 18.31 -28.05
C ILE A 27 -32.60 17.92 -28.70
N ALA A 28 -31.94 16.90 -28.16
CA ALA A 28 -30.76 16.28 -28.77
C ALA A 28 -31.10 15.82 -30.21
N LYS A 29 -30.20 16.06 -31.15
CA LYS A 29 -30.44 15.74 -32.57
C LYS A 29 -30.58 14.24 -32.79
N PHE A 30 -29.79 13.45 -32.06
CA PHE A 30 -29.76 12.00 -32.13
C PHE A 30 -29.78 11.41 -30.72
N ASN A 31 -30.36 10.21 -30.57
CA ASN A 31 -30.27 9.39 -29.37
C ASN A 31 -29.63 8.05 -29.73
N THR A 32 -28.52 7.71 -29.10
CA THR A 32 -27.75 6.49 -29.35
C THR A 32 -27.92 5.52 -28.19
N ILE A 33 -28.14 4.24 -28.49
CA ILE A 33 -28.15 3.13 -27.53
C ILE A 33 -26.97 2.23 -27.87
N TYR A 34 -26.18 1.90 -26.85
CA TYR A 34 -25.06 0.96 -26.95
C TYR A 34 -25.41 -0.36 -26.28
N GLN A 35 -25.19 -1.47 -26.98
CA GLN A 35 -25.08 -2.81 -26.39
C GLN A 35 -23.66 -3.30 -26.63
N ILE A 36 -22.89 -3.46 -25.56
CA ILE A 36 -21.46 -3.73 -25.63
C ILE A 36 -21.21 -5.11 -25.01
N ASN A 37 -20.67 -6.01 -25.81
CA ASN A 37 -20.33 -7.35 -25.38
C ASN A 37 -18.81 -7.45 -25.28
N TYR A 38 -18.31 -7.69 -24.06
CA TYR A 38 -16.92 -8.01 -23.80
C TYR A 38 -16.82 -9.51 -23.56
N GLN A 39 -16.14 -10.22 -24.46
CA GLN A 39 -15.91 -11.65 -24.33
C GLN A 39 -14.42 -11.90 -24.10
N VAL A 40 -14.08 -12.22 -22.85
CA VAL A 40 -12.70 -12.52 -22.44
C VAL A 40 -12.40 -13.99 -22.75
N GLU A 41 -11.29 -14.22 -23.43
CA GLU A 41 -10.77 -15.56 -23.73
C GLU A 41 -9.77 -16.03 -22.65
N GLU A 42 -9.48 -17.33 -22.60
CA GLU A 42 -8.49 -17.90 -21.66
C GLU A 42 -7.08 -17.31 -21.82
N SER A 43 -6.80 -16.75 -23.00
CA SER A 43 -5.54 -16.07 -23.33
C SER A 43 -5.42 -14.67 -22.74
N GLY A 44 -6.54 -14.09 -22.26
CA GLY A 44 -6.65 -12.70 -21.84
C GLY A 44 -6.96 -11.74 -23.00
N ASN A 45 -6.92 -12.21 -24.24
CA ASN A 45 -7.49 -11.46 -25.36
C ASN A 45 -9.00 -11.29 -25.14
N THR A 46 -9.50 -10.09 -25.41
CA THR A 46 -10.91 -9.75 -25.26
C THR A 46 -11.47 -9.35 -26.61
N HIS A 47 -12.49 -10.07 -27.05
CA HIS A 47 -13.28 -9.69 -28.21
C HIS A 47 -14.37 -8.70 -27.76
N VAL A 48 -14.36 -7.49 -28.34
CA VAL A 48 -15.31 -6.43 -28.02
C VAL A 48 -16.21 -6.18 -29.21
N ASN A 49 -17.52 -6.22 -28.97
CA ASN A 49 -18.53 -5.96 -30.00
C ASN A 49 -19.53 -4.91 -29.50
N PHE A 50 -19.53 -3.75 -30.16
CA PHE A 50 -20.51 -2.70 -30.03
C PHE A 50 -21.63 -2.91 -31.04
N VAL A 51 -22.85 -3.13 -30.55
CA VAL A 51 -24.08 -3.06 -31.34
C VAL A 51 -24.75 -1.73 -31.02
N ILE A 52 -24.80 -0.85 -32.03
CA ILE A 52 -25.19 0.55 -31.85
C ILE A 52 -26.48 0.82 -32.62
N SER A 53 -27.45 1.43 -31.95
CA SER A 53 -28.68 1.90 -32.57
C SER A 53 -28.86 3.39 -32.32
N GLN A 54 -28.78 4.19 -33.39
CA GLN A 54 -28.95 5.63 -33.33
C GLN A 54 -30.34 6.02 -33.86
N ARG A 55 -31.14 6.67 -33.02
CA ARG A 55 -32.42 7.27 -33.37
C ARG A 55 -32.23 8.72 -33.78
N ASN A 56 -32.80 9.09 -34.93
CA ASN A 56 -32.90 10.48 -35.35
C ASN A 56 -34.13 11.16 -34.75
N ASN A 57 -33.94 12.21 -33.94
CA ASN A 57 -35.06 12.91 -33.29
C ASN A 57 -35.67 14.02 -34.18
N LEU A 58 -35.05 14.29 -35.32
CA LEU A 58 -35.41 15.39 -36.22
C LEU A 58 -35.79 14.87 -37.61
N SER A 59 -36.64 15.62 -38.33
CA SER A 59 -37.12 15.19 -39.65
C SER A 59 -36.25 15.61 -40.83
N VAL A 60 -35.34 16.58 -40.63
CA VAL A 60 -34.63 17.28 -41.72
C VAL A 60 -33.11 17.16 -41.68
N VAL A 61 -32.55 16.44 -40.71
CA VAL A 61 -31.11 16.18 -40.60
C VAL A 61 -30.83 14.69 -40.66
N TYR A 62 -29.60 14.31 -40.97
CA TYR A 62 -29.08 12.95 -40.89
C TYR A 62 -27.59 13.01 -40.53
N ALA A 63 -27.06 11.96 -39.90
CA ALA A 63 -25.64 11.87 -39.58
C ALA A 63 -24.84 11.42 -40.83
N THR A 64 -23.66 12.01 -41.04
CA THR A 64 -22.77 11.70 -42.17
C THR A 64 -21.66 10.73 -41.81
N ASP A 65 -21.27 10.72 -40.55
CA ASP A 65 -20.14 9.99 -40.01
C ASP A 65 -20.40 9.68 -38.54
N PHE A 66 -19.62 8.73 -38.03
CA PHE A 66 -19.61 8.37 -36.63
C PHE A 66 -18.17 8.22 -36.15
N GLY A 67 -17.93 8.61 -34.91
CA GLY A 67 -16.64 8.46 -34.24
C GLY A 67 -16.85 8.00 -32.80
N ILE A 68 -16.05 7.05 -32.36
CA ILE A 68 -15.97 6.63 -30.95
C ILE A 68 -14.52 6.59 -30.51
N SER A 69 -14.27 7.07 -29.30
CA SER A 69 -12.95 6.98 -28.68
C SER A 69 -12.99 6.04 -27.49
N VAL A 70 -12.21 4.96 -27.57
CA VAL A 70 -12.11 3.93 -26.54
C VAL A 70 -10.80 4.09 -25.76
N ASN A 71 -10.85 3.92 -24.45
CA ASN A 71 -9.72 4.11 -23.54
C ASN A 71 -8.78 2.90 -23.52
N GLU A 72 -8.40 2.46 -24.70
CA GLU A 72 -7.62 1.26 -24.98
C GLU A 72 -6.59 1.61 -26.07
N THR A 73 -5.39 1.05 -25.97
CA THR A 73 -4.25 1.40 -26.83
C THR A 73 -3.84 0.25 -27.75
N LYS A 74 -4.25 -1.00 -27.46
CA LYS A 74 -3.82 -2.20 -28.20
C LYS A 74 -4.96 -2.88 -28.96
N LEU A 75 -5.65 -2.14 -29.82
CA LEU A 75 -6.70 -2.68 -30.69
C LEU A 75 -6.13 -3.44 -31.90
N LYS A 76 -6.77 -4.56 -32.25
CA LYS A 76 -6.51 -5.38 -33.43
C LYS A 76 -7.83 -5.78 -34.10
N ASN A 77 -7.74 -6.24 -35.35
CA ASN A 77 -8.87 -6.81 -36.09
C ASN A 77 -10.14 -5.94 -36.12
N ILE A 78 -9.97 -4.62 -36.19
CA ILE A 78 -11.08 -3.66 -36.17
C ILE A 78 -11.95 -3.86 -37.40
N LYS A 79 -13.25 -4.05 -37.19
CA LYS A 79 -14.28 -4.22 -38.23
C LYS A 79 -15.45 -3.30 -37.92
N VAL A 80 -15.93 -2.60 -38.95
CA VAL A 80 -17.14 -1.78 -38.86
C VAL A 80 -18.14 -2.26 -39.90
N LYS A 81 -19.41 -2.36 -39.50
CA LYS A 81 -20.53 -2.65 -40.41
C LYS A 81 -21.61 -1.59 -40.24
N ASP A 82 -22.02 -0.96 -41.33
CA ASP A 82 -23.18 -0.06 -41.39
C ASP A 82 -24.33 -0.76 -42.10
N GLU A 83 -25.45 -1.00 -41.40
CA GLU A 83 -26.60 -1.75 -41.91
C GLU A 83 -26.19 -3.10 -42.57
N GLY A 84 -25.16 -3.75 -42.01
CA GLY A 84 -24.59 -5.01 -42.50
C GLY A 84 -23.51 -4.89 -43.58
N ILE A 85 -23.26 -3.69 -44.12
CA ILE A 85 -22.22 -3.43 -45.14
C ILE A 85 -20.91 -3.10 -44.43
N GLN A 86 -19.84 -3.82 -44.77
CA GLN A 86 -18.52 -3.59 -44.18
C GLN A 86 -17.91 -2.27 -44.67
N ILE A 87 -17.38 -1.48 -43.72
CA ILE A 87 -16.67 -0.22 -43.96
C ILE A 87 -15.26 -0.34 -43.43
N THR A 88 -14.31 0.30 -44.12
CA THR A 88 -12.96 0.52 -43.60
C THR A 88 -12.95 1.78 -42.73
N PRO A 89 -12.71 1.68 -41.41
CA PRO A 89 -12.65 2.84 -40.54
C PRO A 89 -11.28 3.53 -40.60
N ASP A 90 -11.28 4.82 -40.30
CA ASP A 90 -10.11 5.59 -39.92
C ASP A 90 -9.82 5.36 -38.43
N VAL A 91 -8.57 5.00 -38.12
CA VAL A 91 -8.15 4.68 -36.75
C VAL A 91 -7.00 5.59 -36.33
N LEU A 92 -7.24 6.40 -35.31
CA LEU A 92 -6.25 7.31 -34.72
C LEU A 92 -5.90 6.83 -33.32
N LYS A 93 -4.65 6.37 -33.16
CA LYS A 93 -4.12 5.96 -31.87
C LYS A 93 -3.36 7.10 -31.20
N THR A 94 -3.70 7.40 -29.95
CA THR A 94 -2.92 8.27 -29.06
C THR A 94 -2.20 7.42 -28.00
N LEU A 95 -1.56 8.06 -27.01
CA LEU A 95 -0.85 7.35 -25.95
C LEU A 95 -1.79 6.52 -25.04
N ASN A 96 -3.02 6.97 -24.80
CA ASN A 96 -3.94 6.36 -23.83
C ASN A 96 -5.34 6.10 -24.38
N GLN A 97 -5.54 6.26 -25.70
CA GLN A 97 -6.85 6.13 -26.33
C GLN A 97 -6.69 5.73 -27.80
N THR A 98 -7.71 5.07 -28.34
CA THR A 98 -7.85 4.81 -29.77
C THR A 98 -9.20 5.36 -30.23
N THR A 99 -9.18 6.23 -31.24
CA THR A 99 -10.39 6.75 -31.89
C THR A 99 -10.64 5.98 -33.18
N ILE A 100 -11.87 5.48 -33.33
CA ILE A 100 -12.37 4.81 -34.54
C ILE A 100 -13.43 5.70 -35.15
N SER A 101 -13.23 6.13 -36.39
CA SER A 101 -14.19 6.96 -37.13
C SER A 101 -14.46 6.42 -38.52
N PHE A 102 -15.68 6.60 -39.03
CA PHE A 102 -16.05 6.14 -40.38
C PHE A 102 -17.24 6.94 -40.94
N PRO A 103 -17.32 7.13 -42.26
CA PRO A 103 -18.49 7.69 -42.91
C PRO A 103 -19.62 6.66 -42.98
N PHE A 104 -20.87 7.10 -42.82
CA PHE A 104 -22.02 6.24 -43.06
C PHE A 104 -22.24 6.03 -44.56
N VAL A 105 -22.53 4.80 -44.95
CA VAL A 105 -22.91 4.41 -46.32
C VAL A 105 -24.39 4.72 -46.54
N SER A 106 -25.22 4.46 -45.52
CA SER A 106 -26.66 4.65 -45.58
C SER A 106 -27.07 6.03 -45.04
N LYS A 107 -27.91 6.74 -45.79
CA LYS A 107 -28.49 8.03 -45.34
C LYS A 107 -29.86 7.79 -44.71
N ILE A 108 -29.91 7.80 -43.37
CA ILE A 108 -31.16 7.60 -42.63
C ILE A 108 -31.79 8.95 -42.27
N VAL A 109 -32.80 9.35 -43.06
CA VAL A 109 -33.53 10.62 -42.89
C VAL A 109 -34.92 10.35 -42.33
N GLY A 110 -35.33 11.20 -41.38
CA GLY A 110 -36.69 11.23 -40.86
C GLY A 110 -36.74 11.00 -39.36
N LYS A 111 -37.72 11.65 -38.72
CA LYS A 111 -37.94 11.55 -37.28
C LYS A 111 -38.25 10.10 -36.88
N ASP A 112 -37.67 9.67 -35.77
CA ASP A 112 -37.81 8.34 -35.17
C ASP A 112 -37.25 7.18 -36.01
N LYS A 113 -36.52 7.48 -37.10
CA LYS A 113 -35.78 6.46 -37.84
C LYS A 113 -34.57 5.99 -37.05
N LEU A 114 -34.32 4.68 -37.09
CA LEU A 114 -33.19 4.02 -36.46
C LEU A 114 -32.14 3.71 -37.52
N HIS A 115 -30.89 3.92 -37.14
CA HIS A 115 -29.69 3.58 -37.91
C HIS A 115 -28.86 2.63 -37.06
N ASN A 116 -28.66 1.41 -37.54
CA ASN A 116 -27.97 0.34 -36.85
C ASN A 116 -26.61 0.06 -37.49
N PHE A 117 -25.59 0.01 -36.66
CA PHE A 117 -24.22 -0.28 -37.09
C PHE A 117 -23.46 -0.99 -35.97
N THR A 118 -22.38 -1.69 -36.34
CA THR A 118 -21.55 -2.43 -35.39
C THR A 118 -20.08 -2.07 -35.52
N ILE A 119 -19.39 -2.11 -34.39
CA ILE A 119 -17.93 -1.95 -34.29
C ILE A 119 -17.41 -3.14 -33.50
N GLU A 120 -16.53 -3.94 -34.11
CA GLU A 120 -15.93 -5.13 -33.52
C GLU A 120 -14.41 -4.96 -33.51
N TYR A 121 -13.73 -5.35 -32.43
CA TYR A 121 -12.27 -5.39 -32.36
C TYR A 121 -11.79 -6.36 -31.28
N ASP A 122 -10.51 -6.70 -31.33
CA ASP A 122 -9.84 -7.50 -30.30
C ASP A 122 -8.83 -6.63 -29.55
N THR A 123 -8.70 -6.84 -28.24
CA THR A 123 -7.84 -6.04 -27.36
C THR A 123 -7.26 -6.87 -26.24
N THR A 124 -6.05 -6.51 -25.78
CA THR A 124 -5.41 -7.11 -24.60
C THR A 124 -5.40 -6.16 -23.40
N ASP A 125 -6.09 -5.02 -23.48
CA ASP A 125 -6.07 -4.00 -22.42
C ASP A 125 -7.15 -4.19 -21.35
N ILE A 126 -8.14 -5.04 -21.61
CA ILE A 126 -9.30 -5.26 -20.73
C ILE A 126 -9.03 -6.31 -19.65
N ALA A 127 -8.36 -7.41 -20.00
CA ALA A 127 -8.14 -8.53 -19.10
C ALA A 127 -6.64 -8.81 -18.93
N THR A 128 -6.20 -8.85 -17.67
CA THR A 128 -4.82 -9.15 -17.29
C THR A 128 -4.80 -10.40 -16.42
N LYS A 129 -3.91 -11.35 -16.75
CA LYS A 129 -3.71 -12.58 -15.98
C LYS A 129 -2.46 -12.46 -15.12
N GLN A 130 -2.59 -12.77 -13.84
CA GLN A 130 -1.44 -12.86 -12.93
C GLN A 130 -1.49 -14.16 -12.16
N GLY A 131 -0.63 -15.10 -12.54
CA GLY A 131 -0.66 -16.46 -12.00
C GLY A 131 -2.06 -17.08 -12.11
N ASN A 132 -2.70 -17.27 -10.95
CA ASN A 132 -4.03 -17.88 -10.83
C ASN A 132 -5.15 -16.84 -10.64
N THR A 133 -4.84 -15.55 -10.78
CA THR A 133 -5.79 -14.45 -10.64
C THR A 133 -6.02 -13.74 -11.97
N TRP A 134 -7.21 -13.16 -12.11
CA TRP A 134 -7.58 -12.36 -13.27
C TRP A 134 -8.14 -11.02 -12.84
N GLN A 135 -7.69 -9.97 -13.51
CA GLN A 135 -8.21 -8.62 -13.36
C GLN A 135 -8.87 -8.21 -14.66
N ILE A 136 -10.10 -7.71 -14.57
CA ILE A 136 -10.86 -7.16 -15.69
C ILE A 136 -11.13 -5.70 -15.40
N ASP A 137 -10.65 -4.82 -16.26
CA ASP A 137 -10.83 -3.38 -16.17
C ASP A 137 -11.46 -2.89 -17.49
N ILE A 138 -12.77 -2.68 -17.47
CA ILE A 138 -13.50 -2.07 -18.58
C ILE A 138 -13.62 -0.57 -18.29
N PRO A 139 -12.92 0.29 -19.05
CA PRO A 139 -12.96 1.72 -18.81
C PRO A 139 -14.35 2.29 -19.12
N ARG A 140 -14.69 3.41 -18.47
CA ARG A 140 -15.89 4.16 -18.85
C ARG A 140 -15.75 4.70 -20.28
N LEU A 141 -16.85 4.74 -21.02
CA LEU A 141 -16.91 5.48 -22.27
C LEU A 141 -16.98 6.99 -21.99
N GLU A 142 -16.45 7.80 -22.91
CA GLU A 142 -16.59 9.25 -22.78
C GLU A 142 -18.07 9.66 -22.87
N GLN A 143 -18.46 10.66 -22.06
CA GLN A 143 -19.83 11.16 -22.08
C GLN A 143 -20.11 11.88 -23.40
N ASP A 144 -21.14 11.44 -24.09
CA ASP A 144 -21.72 12.14 -25.25
C ASP A 144 -23.19 12.45 -24.91
N GLU A 145 -23.60 13.70 -25.14
CA GLU A 145 -24.97 14.20 -24.89
C GLU A 145 -26.02 13.42 -25.68
N ASN A 146 -25.62 12.74 -26.75
CA ASN A 146 -26.49 11.91 -27.57
C ASN A 146 -26.66 10.49 -27.01
N VAL A 147 -25.94 10.06 -25.97
CA VAL A 147 -26.07 8.71 -25.41
C VAL A 147 -27.28 8.60 -24.50
N SER A 148 -28.22 7.74 -24.87
CA SER A 148 -29.48 7.55 -24.16
C SER A 148 -29.49 6.34 -23.21
N ASP A 149 -28.78 5.26 -23.57
CA ASP A 149 -28.64 4.06 -22.74
C ASP A 149 -27.37 3.28 -23.13
N GLN A 150 -26.80 2.55 -22.16
CA GLN A 150 -25.60 1.73 -22.35
C GLN A 150 -25.74 0.41 -21.58
N ILE A 151 -25.80 -0.70 -22.30
CA ILE A 151 -25.87 -2.03 -21.72
C ILE A 151 -24.53 -2.71 -21.93
N VAL A 152 -23.96 -3.25 -20.86
CA VAL A 152 -22.70 -4.00 -20.92
C VAL A 152 -22.94 -5.45 -20.52
N THR A 153 -22.43 -6.37 -21.33
CA THR A 153 -22.37 -7.80 -21.02
C THR A 153 -20.91 -8.20 -20.99
N LEU A 154 -20.45 -8.67 -19.83
CA LEU A 154 -19.14 -9.26 -19.65
C LEU A 154 -19.28 -10.78 -19.61
N THR A 155 -18.64 -11.48 -20.53
CA THR A 155 -18.52 -12.94 -20.53
C THR A 155 -17.07 -13.29 -20.25
N VAL A 156 -16.85 -14.07 -19.19
CA VAL A 156 -15.51 -14.58 -18.83
C VAL A 156 -15.43 -16.08 -19.11
N PRO A 157 -14.23 -16.67 -19.20
CA PRO A 157 -14.11 -18.12 -19.32
C PRO A 157 -14.77 -18.89 -18.15
N PRO A 158 -15.39 -20.06 -18.40
CA PRO A 158 -16.13 -20.81 -17.36
C PRO A 158 -15.30 -21.28 -16.17
N GLU A 159 -13.98 -21.40 -16.33
CA GLU A 159 -13.03 -21.80 -15.29
C GLU A 159 -12.76 -20.69 -14.26
N PHE A 160 -13.19 -19.45 -14.55
CA PHE A 160 -13.07 -18.36 -13.59
C PHE A 160 -13.98 -18.67 -12.40
N THR A 161 -13.41 -18.67 -11.20
CA THR A 161 -14.18 -18.78 -9.96
C THR A 161 -15.06 -17.54 -9.76
N ALA A 162 -15.94 -17.52 -8.76
CA ALA A 162 -16.69 -16.31 -8.45
C ALA A 162 -15.72 -15.14 -8.13
N PRO A 163 -15.98 -13.91 -8.62
CA PRO A 163 -15.09 -12.79 -8.41
C PRO A 163 -14.98 -12.46 -6.91
N ALA A 164 -13.77 -12.16 -6.45
CA ALA A 164 -13.54 -11.59 -5.13
C ALA A 164 -14.06 -10.15 -5.05
N TYR A 165 -14.10 -9.46 -6.19
CA TYR A 165 -14.62 -8.10 -6.32
C TYR A 165 -15.25 -7.89 -7.69
N ILE A 166 -16.38 -7.18 -7.73
CA ILE A 166 -16.96 -6.64 -8.95
C ILE A 166 -17.72 -5.36 -8.62
N ASP A 167 -17.35 -4.25 -9.27
CA ASP A 167 -18.06 -2.98 -9.18
C ASP A 167 -18.17 -2.33 -10.58
N PRO A 168 -19.33 -1.73 -10.93
CA PRO A 168 -20.61 -1.78 -10.22
C PRO A 168 -21.12 -3.21 -10.04
N LYS A 169 -21.98 -3.44 -9.05
CA LYS A 169 -22.60 -4.76 -8.88
C LYS A 169 -23.47 -5.11 -10.11
N PRO A 170 -23.27 -6.26 -10.75
CA PRO A 170 -24.07 -6.68 -11.90
C PRO A 170 -25.56 -6.77 -11.53
N ASP A 171 -26.43 -6.54 -12.50
CA ASP A 171 -27.87 -6.69 -12.35
C ASP A 171 -28.28 -8.16 -12.40
N ILE A 172 -27.67 -8.92 -13.31
CA ILE A 172 -27.92 -10.34 -13.51
C ILE A 172 -26.57 -11.04 -13.63
N VAL A 173 -26.43 -12.16 -12.93
CA VAL A 173 -25.30 -13.09 -13.08
C VAL A 173 -25.87 -14.42 -13.51
N ASN A 174 -25.43 -14.92 -14.66
CA ASN A 174 -25.80 -16.22 -15.20
C ASN A 174 -24.54 -17.02 -15.52
N GLY A 175 -24.08 -17.83 -14.56
CA GLY A 175 -22.80 -18.52 -14.67
C GLY A 175 -21.64 -17.55 -14.80
N ASN A 176 -20.95 -17.60 -15.94
CA ASN A 176 -19.80 -16.78 -16.32
C ASN A 176 -20.18 -15.50 -17.08
N ILE A 177 -21.48 -15.15 -17.12
CA ILE A 177 -22.00 -13.96 -17.81
C ILE A 177 -22.53 -12.96 -16.80
N TYR A 178 -22.02 -11.73 -16.88
CA TYR A 178 -22.35 -10.61 -16.00
C TYR A 178 -23.01 -9.49 -16.81
N TYR A 179 -24.24 -9.15 -16.45
CA TYR A 179 -25.02 -8.13 -17.14
C TYR A 179 -25.13 -6.85 -16.31
N PHE A 180 -24.87 -5.71 -16.96
CA PHE A 180 -24.95 -4.39 -16.36
C PHE A 180 -25.86 -3.48 -17.20
N SER A 181 -26.92 -2.98 -16.58
CA SER A 181 -27.84 -2.02 -17.20
C SER A 181 -27.27 -0.60 -17.18
N GLY A 182 -27.71 0.26 -18.11
CA GLY A 182 -27.17 1.63 -18.24
C GLY A 182 -27.43 2.53 -17.05
N LYS A 183 -28.45 2.26 -16.24
CA LYS A 183 -28.66 2.97 -14.96
C LYS A 183 -27.54 2.70 -13.94
N LYS A 184 -26.96 1.49 -13.95
CA LYS A 184 -25.89 1.09 -13.04
C LYS A 184 -24.51 1.40 -13.58
N VAL A 185 -24.28 1.15 -14.87
CA VAL A 185 -23.03 1.51 -15.54
C VAL A 185 -22.87 3.02 -15.52
N GLY A 186 -23.90 3.76 -15.91
CA GLY A 186 -23.86 5.22 -15.99
C GLY A 186 -22.59 5.68 -16.72
N ASN A 187 -21.78 6.51 -16.05
CA ASN A 187 -20.45 6.92 -16.50
C ASN A 187 -19.32 6.34 -15.62
N LYS A 188 -19.51 5.12 -15.11
CA LYS A 188 -18.54 4.42 -14.26
C LYS A 188 -17.84 3.32 -15.06
N PRO A 189 -16.55 3.07 -14.80
CA PRO A 189 -15.91 1.86 -15.30
C PRO A 189 -16.47 0.62 -14.62
N ILE A 190 -16.22 -0.54 -15.21
CA ILE A 190 -16.47 -1.83 -14.59
C ILE A 190 -15.13 -2.47 -14.25
N SER A 191 -14.95 -2.83 -12.99
CA SER A 191 -13.76 -3.52 -12.51
C SER A 191 -14.16 -4.82 -11.82
N ALA A 192 -13.49 -5.92 -12.19
CA ALA A 192 -13.66 -7.21 -11.55
C ALA A 192 -12.32 -7.88 -11.26
N ILE A 193 -12.23 -8.54 -10.10
CA ILE A 193 -11.06 -9.35 -9.71
C ILE A 193 -11.54 -10.76 -9.40
N PHE A 194 -10.91 -11.72 -10.05
CA PHE A 194 -11.13 -13.15 -9.88
C PHE A 194 -9.91 -13.76 -9.19
N GLY A 195 -10.15 -14.48 -8.10
CA GLY A 195 -9.11 -14.96 -7.20
C GLY A 195 -8.97 -14.10 -5.94
N LYS A 196 -8.51 -14.72 -4.85
CA LYS A 196 -8.43 -14.10 -3.52
C LYS A 196 -7.00 -13.88 -3.04
N THR A 197 -6.06 -14.62 -3.61
CA THR A 197 -4.66 -14.65 -3.21
C THR A 197 -3.80 -14.92 -4.45
N GLN A 198 -2.63 -14.31 -4.51
CA GLN A 198 -1.61 -14.59 -5.52
C GLN A 198 -0.24 -14.76 -4.84
N TYR A 199 0.57 -15.68 -5.36
CA TYR A 199 1.92 -15.94 -4.87
C TYR A 199 2.95 -15.50 -5.92
N TYR A 200 4.05 -14.94 -5.45
CA TYR A 200 5.18 -14.54 -6.29
C TYR A 200 6.47 -15.10 -5.72
N ARG A 201 7.39 -15.50 -6.60
CA ARG A 201 8.79 -15.70 -6.25
C ARG A 201 9.57 -14.46 -6.65
N GLY A 202 10.29 -13.92 -5.68
CA GLY A 202 11.18 -12.78 -5.84
C GLY A 202 12.65 -13.21 -5.81
N LYS A 203 13.45 -12.65 -6.70
CA LYS A 203 14.92 -12.65 -6.63
C LYS A 203 15.38 -11.21 -6.69
N ILE A 204 16.08 -10.76 -5.65
CA ILE A 204 16.56 -9.39 -5.52
C ILE A 204 18.07 -9.41 -5.25
N ILE A 205 18.81 -8.62 -6.02
CA ILE A 205 20.24 -8.38 -5.82
C ILE A 205 20.43 -6.94 -5.36
N TYR A 206 21.16 -6.75 -4.27
CA TYR A 206 21.55 -5.43 -3.76
C TYR A 206 23.05 -5.24 -3.96
N HIS A 207 23.44 -4.23 -4.73
CA HIS A 207 24.84 -3.89 -4.95
C HIS A 207 25.27 -2.82 -3.95
N LEU A 208 25.93 -3.25 -2.87
CA LEU A 208 26.48 -2.36 -1.86
C LEU A 208 27.92 -1.99 -2.22
N GLN A 209 28.30 -0.76 -1.94
CA GLN A 209 29.65 -0.28 -2.16
C GLN A 209 30.07 0.65 -1.03
N ASN A 210 31.31 0.48 -0.57
CA ASN A 210 31.97 1.42 0.32
C ASN A 210 33.13 2.11 -0.39
N ASN A 211 32.92 3.35 -0.84
CA ASN A 211 33.96 4.17 -1.48
C ASN A 211 34.85 4.91 -0.47
N GLU A 212 34.60 4.74 0.83
CA GLU A 212 35.36 5.39 1.89
C GLU A 212 36.62 4.60 2.26
N LYS A 213 37.56 5.29 2.91
CA LYS A 213 38.81 4.69 3.42
C LYS A 213 38.63 3.95 4.75
N GLU A 214 37.47 4.08 5.38
CA GLU A 214 37.12 3.46 6.65
C GLU A 214 35.99 2.45 6.47
N LYS A 215 35.78 1.59 7.48
CA LYS A 215 34.64 0.67 7.45
C LYS A 215 33.33 1.45 7.57
N VAL A 216 32.35 1.09 6.76
CA VAL A 216 31.01 1.71 6.77
C VAL A 216 29.96 0.66 7.10
N GLN A 217 29.02 1.04 7.97
CA GLN A 217 27.82 0.27 8.21
C GLN A 217 26.71 0.82 7.31
N THR A 218 26.03 -0.07 6.59
CA THR A 218 24.92 0.28 5.71
C THR A 218 23.77 -0.68 5.91
N ASP A 219 22.56 -0.21 5.63
CA ASP A 219 21.34 -0.99 5.73
C ASP A 219 20.73 -1.19 4.34
N ILE A 220 20.19 -2.40 4.13
CA ILE A 220 19.26 -2.68 3.03
C ILE A 220 17.87 -2.90 3.58
N ALA A 221 16.85 -2.40 2.87
CA ALA A 221 15.47 -2.76 3.15
C ALA A 221 15.08 -4.05 2.44
N LEU A 222 14.57 -5.00 3.22
CA LEU A 222 13.96 -6.23 2.74
C LEU A 222 12.44 -6.03 2.62
N PRO A 223 11.77 -6.59 1.59
CA PRO A 223 10.33 -6.45 1.41
C PRO A 223 9.53 -6.86 2.67
N PRO A 224 8.80 -5.94 3.33
CA PRO A 224 8.17 -6.22 4.62
C PRO A 224 6.81 -6.90 4.47
N ASP A 225 6.29 -7.43 5.58
CA ASP A 225 4.86 -7.74 5.69
C ASP A 225 4.03 -6.45 5.71
N THR A 226 2.85 -6.47 5.08
CA THR A 226 1.88 -5.37 5.10
C THR A 226 0.47 -5.91 5.38
N SER A 227 -0.55 -5.05 5.33
CA SER A 227 -1.94 -5.52 5.45
C SER A 227 -2.35 -6.40 4.26
N TYR A 228 -1.72 -6.26 3.09
CA TYR A 228 -2.04 -7.02 1.88
C TYR A 228 -0.99 -8.08 1.56
N GLN A 229 0.21 -7.98 2.13
CA GLN A 229 1.39 -8.75 1.76
C GLN A 229 1.93 -9.55 2.95
N THR A 230 2.28 -10.80 2.72
CA THR A 230 3.09 -11.61 3.65
C THR A 230 4.31 -12.14 2.93
N VAL A 231 5.48 -12.09 3.58
CA VAL A 231 6.77 -12.39 2.96
C VAL A 231 7.49 -13.52 3.68
N TYR A 232 8.07 -14.42 2.90
CA TYR A 232 8.94 -15.49 3.35
C TYR A 232 10.30 -15.37 2.67
N TYR A 233 11.35 -15.10 3.44
CA TYR A 233 12.73 -15.10 2.96
C TYR A 233 13.29 -16.53 2.93
N GLU A 234 13.32 -17.13 1.72
CA GLU A 234 13.90 -18.45 1.48
C GLU A 234 15.43 -18.40 1.69
N LYS A 235 16.06 -17.30 1.24
CA LYS A 235 17.52 -17.15 1.27
C LYS A 235 17.92 -15.67 1.39
N LEU A 236 18.90 -15.37 2.25
CA LEU A 236 19.55 -14.06 2.32
C LEU A 236 21.06 -14.25 2.48
N GLU A 237 21.82 -13.99 1.43
CA GLU A 237 23.27 -14.24 1.37
C GLU A 237 24.06 -13.05 0.80
N PRO A 238 25.14 -12.60 1.46
CA PRO A 238 25.64 -13.08 2.75
C PRO A 238 24.70 -12.70 3.91
N ARG A 239 24.91 -13.36 5.06
CA ARG A 239 24.12 -13.06 6.26
C ARG A 239 24.45 -11.66 6.79
N PRO A 240 23.44 -10.84 7.14
CA PRO A 240 23.66 -9.54 7.74
C PRO A 240 24.20 -9.67 9.17
N ILE A 241 24.80 -8.60 9.68
CA ILE A 241 25.23 -8.53 11.09
C ILE A 241 24.04 -8.37 12.04
N LYS A 242 22.93 -7.79 11.55
CA LYS A 242 21.72 -7.54 12.31
C LYS A 242 20.53 -7.37 11.37
N ILE A 243 19.37 -7.86 11.79
CA ILE A 243 18.08 -7.53 11.17
C ILE A 243 17.20 -6.87 12.24
N TYR A 244 16.51 -5.80 11.89
CA TYR A 244 15.60 -5.10 12.80
C TYR A 244 14.45 -4.43 12.05
N THR A 245 13.39 -4.08 12.79
CA THR A 245 12.27 -3.31 12.26
C THR A 245 12.44 -1.84 12.62
N ASP A 246 12.26 -0.95 11.64
CA ASP A 246 12.27 0.50 11.88
C ASP A 246 10.90 1.03 12.38
N ASN A 247 10.78 2.36 12.53
CA ASN A 247 9.54 2.98 12.97
C ASN A 247 8.41 2.89 11.92
N ASP A 248 8.75 2.70 10.65
CA ASP A 248 7.80 2.60 9.52
C ASP A 248 7.35 1.17 9.25
N ARG A 249 7.89 0.22 10.01
CA ARG A 249 7.67 -1.23 9.92
C ARG A 249 8.42 -1.87 8.75
N ASN A 250 9.43 -1.21 8.19
CA ASN A 250 10.36 -1.83 7.26
C ASN A 250 11.25 -2.83 7.99
N ILE A 251 11.69 -3.87 7.29
CA ILE A 251 12.68 -4.82 7.79
C ILE A 251 14.03 -4.42 7.22
N LEU A 252 14.95 -3.97 8.08
CA LEU A 252 16.28 -3.52 7.70
C LEU A 252 17.33 -4.56 8.06
N ALA A 253 18.19 -4.89 7.10
CA ALA A 253 19.33 -5.78 7.26
C ALA A 253 20.63 -4.99 7.16
N THR A 254 21.42 -5.04 8.22
CA THR A 254 22.65 -4.28 8.36
C THR A 254 23.86 -5.08 7.88
N TYR A 255 24.73 -4.43 7.11
CA TYR A 255 26.01 -4.94 6.64
C TYR A 255 27.16 -4.02 7.03
N LEU A 256 28.33 -4.60 7.26
CA LEU A 256 29.58 -3.87 7.53
C LEU A 256 30.52 -4.09 6.33
N LEU A 257 30.80 -3.02 5.60
CA LEU A 257 31.69 -3.05 4.44
C LEU A 257 33.07 -2.52 4.83
N ASN A 258 34.11 -3.23 4.40
CA ASN A 258 35.50 -2.80 4.51
C ASN A 258 35.80 -1.66 3.50
N PRO A 259 36.91 -0.93 3.67
CA PRO A 259 37.29 0.13 2.73
C PRO A 259 37.40 -0.38 1.29
N ASN A 260 36.79 0.33 0.34
CA ASN A 260 36.75 -0.02 -1.10
C ASN A 260 36.10 -1.39 -1.42
N GLU A 261 35.29 -1.94 -0.49
CA GLU A 261 34.58 -3.20 -0.71
C GLU A 261 33.31 -2.97 -1.53
N ASN A 262 33.08 -3.83 -2.52
CA ASN A 262 31.79 -4.03 -3.16
C ASN A 262 31.21 -5.34 -2.64
N LEU A 263 29.93 -5.34 -2.27
CA LEU A 263 29.25 -6.50 -1.75
C LEU A 263 27.89 -6.67 -2.43
N ASP A 264 27.70 -7.84 -3.05
CA ASP A 264 26.41 -8.23 -3.59
C ASP A 264 25.64 -9.06 -2.57
N VAL A 265 24.46 -8.59 -2.19
CA VAL A 265 23.54 -9.31 -1.33
C VAL A 265 22.42 -9.88 -2.18
N ASN A 266 22.23 -11.20 -2.12
CA ASN A 266 21.22 -11.94 -2.86
C ASN A 266 20.10 -12.36 -1.91
N LEU A 267 18.87 -12.00 -2.26
CA LEU A 267 17.65 -12.36 -1.54
C LEU A 267 16.74 -13.18 -2.46
N ASP A 268 16.45 -14.43 -2.06
CA ASP A 268 15.36 -15.22 -2.63
C ASP A 268 14.19 -15.19 -1.65
N LEU A 269 13.00 -14.85 -2.14
CA LEU A 269 11.80 -14.73 -1.32
C LEU A 269 10.54 -15.24 -2.02
N VAL A 270 9.54 -15.58 -1.21
CA VAL A 270 8.16 -15.83 -1.65
C VAL A 270 7.26 -14.76 -1.03
N ILE A 271 6.43 -14.16 -1.87
CA ILE A 271 5.47 -13.12 -1.48
C ILE A 271 4.06 -13.67 -1.69
N LYS A 272 3.22 -13.54 -0.67
CA LYS A 272 1.79 -13.83 -0.75
C LYS A 272 1.03 -12.51 -0.68
N LEU A 273 0.30 -12.19 -1.75
CA LEU A 273 -0.64 -11.08 -1.78
C LEU A 273 -2.06 -11.58 -1.52
N ASN A 274 -2.81 -10.86 -0.70
CA ASN A 274 -4.23 -11.14 -0.45
C ASN A 274 -5.07 -9.96 -0.94
N PHE A 275 -6.20 -10.26 -1.57
CA PHE A 275 -7.10 -9.21 -2.07
C PHE A 275 -7.67 -8.35 -0.93
N ASN A 276 -8.10 -9.00 0.15
CA ASN A 276 -8.61 -8.33 1.33
C ASN A 276 -7.47 -8.11 2.33
N PRO A 277 -7.36 -6.90 2.90
CA PRO A 277 -6.33 -6.61 3.87
C PRO A 277 -6.61 -7.28 5.22
N SER A 278 -5.55 -7.70 5.91
CA SER A 278 -5.59 -8.10 7.31
C SER A 278 -5.57 -6.88 8.23
N GLN A 279 -6.26 -6.99 9.37
CA GLN A 279 -6.20 -5.96 10.40
C GLN A 279 -4.80 -5.81 10.97
N THR A 280 -4.45 -4.57 11.30
CA THR A 280 -3.22 -4.29 12.04
C THR A 280 -3.44 -4.46 13.54
N LEU A 281 -2.41 -4.96 14.22
CA LEU A 281 -2.45 -5.19 15.66
C LEU A 281 -1.97 -3.99 16.48
N THR A 282 -1.44 -2.96 15.82
CA THR A 282 -0.88 -1.76 16.44
C THR A 282 -1.47 -0.50 15.83
N GLN A 283 -1.69 0.51 16.66
CA GLN A 283 -2.08 1.85 16.19
C GLN A 283 -0.91 2.53 15.45
N PRO A 284 -1.21 3.36 14.44
CA PRO A 284 -0.20 4.12 13.72
C PRO A 284 0.48 5.16 14.62
N SER A 285 1.72 5.50 14.31
CA SER A 285 2.47 6.55 14.99
C SER A 285 1.92 7.93 14.66
N GLU A 286 1.90 8.83 15.65
CA GLU A 286 1.66 10.27 15.46
C GLU A 286 2.65 10.93 14.49
N GLU A 287 3.79 10.29 14.24
CA GLU A 287 4.75 10.75 13.22
C GLU A 287 4.10 10.82 11.83
N TYR A 288 3.13 9.94 11.53
CA TYR A 288 2.44 9.93 10.25
C TYR A 288 1.40 11.04 10.10
N LEU A 289 1.33 11.98 11.04
CA LEU A 289 0.55 13.22 10.91
C LEU A 289 1.46 14.45 10.77
N LYS A 290 2.78 14.29 10.87
CA LYS A 290 3.72 15.41 10.83
C LYS A 290 4.11 15.76 9.40
N LYS A 291 4.41 17.04 9.23
CA LYS A 291 5.02 17.61 8.01
C LYS A 291 6.53 17.41 8.01
N ASN A 292 7.12 17.42 6.82
CA ASN A 292 8.57 17.46 6.61
C ASN A 292 8.90 18.21 5.31
N SER A 293 10.13 18.07 4.82
CA SER A 293 10.58 18.74 3.59
C SER A 293 9.85 18.30 2.33
N ILE A 294 9.29 17.09 2.28
CA ILE A 294 8.53 16.56 1.14
C ILE A 294 7.03 16.72 1.36
N TRP A 295 6.49 16.25 2.50
CA TRP A 295 5.09 16.46 2.87
C TRP A 295 4.90 17.80 3.56
N ASN A 296 5.21 18.88 2.84
CA ASN A 296 5.25 20.27 3.29
C ASN A 296 3.88 20.97 3.27
N PHE A 297 2.88 20.35 3.92
CA PHE A 297 1.48 20.79 3.89
C PHE A 297 1.17 22.09 4.66
N ASP A 298 2.18 22.73 5.25
CA ASP A 298 2.12 24.09 5.81
C ASP A 298 2.27 25.19 4.74
N ASN A 299 2.64 24.84 3.52
CA ASN A 299 2.66 25.77 2.40
C ASN A 299 1.26 26.35 2.13
N SER A 300 1.20 27.64 1.74
CA SER A 300 -0.06 28.36 1.52
C SER A 300 -0.94 27.77 0.43
N ILE A 301 -0.39 27.01 -0.53
CA ILE A 301 -1.18 26.32 -1.58
C ILE A 301 -2.22 25.38 -0.97
N PHE A 302 -1.87 24.72 0.14
CA PHE A 302 -2.79 23.83 0.85
C PHE A 302 -3.93 24.61 1.50
N SER A 303 -3.76 25.88 1.84
CA SER A 303 -4.82 26.72 2.39
C SER A 303 -5.75 27.34 1.33
N SER A 304 -5.64 26.93 0.06
CA SER A 304 -6.49 27.44 -1.02
C SER A 304 -7.98 27.09 -0.80
N PRO A 305 -8.92 27.93 -1.28
CA PRO A 305 -10.36 27.69 -1.12
C PRO A 305 -10.84 26.35 -1.70
N GLU A 306 -10.21 25.88 -2.78
CA GLU A 306 -10.52 24.60 -3.44
C GLU A 306 -10.33 23.40 -2.50
N LEU A 307 -9.36 23.48 -1.58
CA LEU A 307 -9.00 22.40 -0.67
C LEU A 307 -9.74 22.43 0.67
N LYS A 308 -10.56 23.45 0.94
CA LYS A 308 -11.16 23.68 2.26
C LYS A 308 -12.07 22.53 2.71
N ASN A 309 -12.73 21.86 1.78
CA ASN A 309 -13.69 20.78 2.05
C ASN A 309 -13.16 19.40 1.67
N ILE A 310 -11.87 19.28 1.34
CA ILE A 310 -11.23 18.03 0.93
C ILE A 310 -10.53 17.46 2.17
N ASN A 311 -11.24 16.60 2.91
CA ASN A 311 -10.85 16.16 4.26
C ASN A 311 -11.10 14.68 4.58
N SER A 312 -11.73 13.93 3.67
CA SER A 312 -11.88 12.47 3.77
C SER A 312 -10.89 11.76 2.82
N PRO A 313 -10.50 10.50 3.10
CA PRO A 313 -9.64 9.74 2.20
C PRO A 313 -10.15 9.74 0.75
N LYS A 314 -11.46 9.52 0.56
CA LYS A 314 -12.08 9.52 -0.77
C LYS A 314 -12.05 10.87 -1.46
N SER A 315 -12.45 11.95 -0.76
CA SER A 315 -12.44 13.29 -1.35
C SER A 315 -11.03 13.75 -1.72
N ILE A 316 -10.02 13.36 -0.94
CA ILE A 316 -8.62 13.67 -1.21
C ILE A 316 -8.16 12.90 -2.45
N TYR A 317 -8.44 11.59 -2.48
CA TYR A 317 -8.14 10.74 -3.63
C TYR A 317 -8.75 11.30 -4.92
N ASP A 318 -10.05 11.61 -4.92
CA ASP A 318 -10.77 12.14 -6.08
C ASP A 318 -10.15 13.46 -6.56
N PHE A 319 -9.83 14.35 -5.63
CA PHE A 319 -9.14 15.59 -5.97
C PHE A 319 -7.79 15.35 -6.64
N VAL A 320 -6.96 14.43 -6.11
CA VAL A 320 -5.65 14.14 -6.69
C VAL A 320 -5.81 13.53 -8.09
N VAL A 321 -6.72 12.56 -8.26
CA VAL A 321 -7.01 11.92 -9.56
C VAL A 321 -7.48 12.94 -10.60
N ASP A 322 -8.34 13.88 -10.22
CA ASP A 322 -8.91 14.87 -11.15
C ASP A 322 -7.96 16.04 -11.43
N LYS A 323 -7.17 16.46 -10.44
CA LYS A 323 -6.30 17.65 -10.54
C LYS A 323 -5.01 17.36 -11.29
N MET A 324 -4.33 16.26 -10.93
CA MET A 324 -2.98 15.96 -11.39
C MET A 324 -3.00 15.39 -12.82
N LYS A 325 -1.95 15.66 -13.61
CA LYS A 325 -1.75 15.07 -14.93
C LYS A 325 -0.39 14.39 -15.02
N TYR A 326 -0.42 13.12 -15.39
CA TYR A 326 0.79 12.31 -15.53
C TYR A 326 1.64 12.76 -16.74
N ASP A 327 2.94 12.95 -16.53
CA ASP A 327 3.91 13.31 -17.56
C ASP A 327 4.86 12.14 -17.84
N TYR A 328 4.46 11.33 -18.83
CA TYR A 328 5.23 10.19 -19.34
C TYR A 328 6.65 10.56 -19.81
N GLY A 329 6.87 11.82 -20.18
CA GLY A 329 8.18 12.31 -20.62
C GLY A 329 9.09 12.72 -19.47
N LYS A 330 8.57 13.01 -18.26
CA LYS A 330 9.35 13.52 -17.12
C LYS A 330 10.37 12.48 -16.64
N ILE A 331 10.00 11.21 -16.63
CA ILE A 331 10.85 10.07 -16.21
C ILE A 331 12.09 9.92 -17.09
N ASN A 332 11.97 10.23 -18.38
CA ASN A 332 13.05 10.02 -19.36
C ASN A 332 13.98 11.22 -19.52
N ARG A 333 13.57 12.42 -19.09
CA ARG A 333 14.28 13.68 -19.36
C ARG A 333 15.33 14.03 -18.29
N GLN A 334 15.14 13.59 -17.04
CA GLN A 334 16.02 13.89 -15.91
C GLN A 334 15.96 12.72 -14.92
N ARG A 335 17.01 12.47 -14.12
CA ARG A 335 16.82 11.76 -12.84
C ARG A 335 15.96 12.70 -11.99
N PRO A 336 14.65 12.44 -11.78
CA PRO A 336 13.78 13.40 -11.13
C PRO A 336 14.24 13.51 -9.69
N VAL A 337 14.66 14.71 -9.30
CA VAL A 337 14.75 15.04 -7.88
C VAL A 337 13.32 15.02 -7.36
N ARG A 338 13.06 14.25 -6.30
CA ARG A 338 11.74 14.21 -5.66
C ARG A 338 11.36 15.64 -5.25
N SER A 339 10.24 16.12 -5.77
CA SER A 339 9.75 17.47 -5.49
C SER A 339 8.86 17.42 -4.25
N PRO A 340 8.87 18.45 -3.39
CA PRO A 340 7.90 18.49 -2.30
C PRO A 340 6.47 18.63 -2.83
N ALA A 341 5.52 18.18 -2.02
CA ALA A 341 4.11 18.06 -2.41
C ALA A 341 3.47 19.40 -2.81
N ALA A 342 3.86 20.51 -2.17
CA ALA A 342 3.36 21.84 -2.53
C ALA A 342 3.73 22.20 -3.98
N GLU A 343 4.99 21.97 -4.36
CA GLU A 343 5.54 22.22 -5.67
C GLU A 343 4.90 21.30 -6.72
N SER A 344 4.71 20.02 -6.38
CA SER A 344 4.00 19.07 -7.25
C SER A 344 2.54 19.48 -7.47
N LEU A 345 1.86 20.01 -6.45
CA LEU A 345 0.50 20.52 -6.56
C LEU A 345 0.42 21.82 -7.38
N ILE A 346 1.42 22.70 -7.27
CA ILE A 346 1.52 23.91 -8.10
C ILE A 346 1.77 23.51 -9.57
N ASN A 347 2.67 22.55 -9.80
CA ASN A 347 3.05 22.04 -11.12
C ASN A 347 2.27 20.79 -11.52
N TYR A 348 0.97 20.75 -11.19
CA TYR A 348 0.11 19.57 -11.32
C TYR A 348 0.06 18.96 -12.73
N VAL A 349 0.43 19.71 -13.78
CA VAL A 349 0.43 19.25 -15.18
C VAL A 349 1.66 18.41 -15.57
N SER A 350 2.67 18.31 -14.70
CA SER A 350 3.91 17.56 -14.96
C SER A 350 4.26 16.67 -13.76
N ALA A 351 3.43 15.65 -13.53
CA ALA A 351 3.51 14.79 -12.36
C ALA A 351 3.89 13.33 -12.70
N ILE A 352 4.54 12.65 -11.76
CA ILE A 352 4.80 11.20 -11.77
C ILE A 352 4.24 10.53 -10.51
N CYS A 353 4.34 9.21 -10.37
CA CYS A 353 3.68 8.48 -9.27
C CYS A 353 4.04 8.99 -7.85
N THR A 354 5.29 9.41 -7.64
CA THR A 354 5.75 10.01 -6.38
C THR A 354 5.07 11.37 -6.12
N ASP A 355 4.90 12.20 -7.15
CA ASP A 355 4.17 13.48 -7.04
C ASP A 355 2.71 13.26 -6.64
N PHE A 356 2.02 12.31 -7.29
CA PHE A 356 0.63 11.95 -6.94
C PHE A 356 0.53 11.48 -5.49
N THR A 357 1.45 10.61 -5.09
CA THR A 357 1.50 10.04 -3.74
C THR A 357 1.78 11.08 -2.67
N ASP A 358 2.77 11.95 -2.90
CA ASP A 358 3.16 12.99 -1.94
C ASP A 358 2.08 14.04 -1.74
N VAL A 359 1.35 14.42 -2.80
CA VAL A 359 0.18 15.31 -2.69
C VAL A 359 -0.94 14.63 -1.90
N TYR A 360 -1.24 13.35 -2.15
CA TYR A 360 -2.24 12.62 -1.38
C TYR A 360 -1.87 12.53 0.11
N VAL A 361 -0.66 12.09 0.42
CA VAL A 361 -0.18 11.96 1.81
C VAL A 361 -0.23 13.31 2.52
N SER A 362 0.23 14.39 1.87
CA SER A 362 0.19 15.74 2.44
C SER A 362 -1.23 16.20 2.79
N LEU A 363 -2.20 15.99 1.90
CA LEU A 363 -3.61 16.34 2.14
C LEU A 363 -4.24 15.48 3.23
N ALA A 364 -3.93 14.18 3.26
CA ALA A 364 -4.41 13.26 4.29
C ALA A 364 -3.87 13.63 5.67
N ARG A 365 -2.56 13.84 5.81
CA ARG A 365 -1.92 14.23 7.07
C ARG A 365 -2.44 15.55 7.61
N ARG A 366 -2.58 16.56 6.74
CA ARG A 366 -3.20 17.84 7.08
C ARG A 366 -4.62 17.69 7.62
N SER A 367 -5.35 16.68 7.14
CA SER A 367 -6.72 16.38 7.57
C SER A 367 -6.79 15.47 8.80
N GLY A 368 -5.65 15.17 9.45
CA GLY A 368 -5.58 14.30 10.62
C GLY A 368 -5.73 12.80 10.30
N ILE A 369 -5.55 12.41 9.04
CA ILE A 369 -5.58 11.03 8.57
C ILE A 369 -4.13 10.53 8.52
N TYR A 370 -3.82 9.45 9.26
CA TYR A 370 -2.51 8.81 9.18
C TYR A 370 -2.33 8.26 7.76
N ALA A 371 -1.30 8.74 7.07
CA ALA A 371 -1.00 8.36 5.70
C ALA A 371 0.50 8.26 5.48
N ARG A 372 0.91 7.31 4.64
CA ARG A 372 2.31 7.06 4.31
C ARG A 372 2.43 6.60 2.87
N GLU A 373 3.64 6.69 2.36
CA GLU A 373 3.98 6.22 1.02
C GLU A 373 4.46 4.77 1.08
N LEU A 374 4.15 4.04 0.02
CA LEU A 374 4.68 2.73 -0.29
C LEU A 374 5.44 2.83 -1.60
N GLU A 375 6.61 2.21 -1.66
CA GLU A 375 7.40 2.08 -2.87
C GLU A 375 7.75 0.62 -3.09
N GLY A 376 7.64 0.17 -4.34
CA GLY A 376 7.91 -1.23 -4.67
C GLY A 376 7.74 -1.55 -6.14
N TYR A 377 7.47 -2.82 -6.42
CA TYR A 377 7.34 -3.33 -7.79
C TYR A 377 5.88 -3.38 -8.20
N ALA A 378 5.55 -2.72 -9.31
CA ALA A 378 4.22 -2.79 -9.89
C ALA A 378 4.27 -3.53 -11.24
N ILE A 379 3.52 -4.64 -11.33
CA ILE A 379 3.51 -5.47 -12.53
C ILE A 379 2.53 -4.86 -13.54
N SER A 380 3.02 -4.48 -14.71
CA SER A 380 2.22 -3.83 -15.76
C SER A 380 2.47 -4.48 -17.12
N GLU A 381 1.40 -4.99 -17.74
CA GLU A 381 1.41 -5.49 -19.13
C GLU A 381 1.28 -4.35 -20.15
N ASN A 382 0.87 -3.16 -19.70
CA ASN A 382 0.70 -1.97 -20.53
C ASN A 382 1.22 -0.71 -19.79
N PRO A 383 2.51 -0.36 -19.96
CA PRO A 383 3.11 0.80 -19.29
C PRO A 383 2.52 2.14 -19.76
N ASP A 384 1.81 2.19 -20.89
CA ASP A 384 1.12 3.41 -21.33
C ASP A 384 -0.12 3.71 -20.46
N LEU A 385 -0.80 2.66 -19.97
CA LEU A 385 -2.00 2.78 -19.13
C LEU A 385 -1.70 2.67 -17.63
N LYS A 386 -0.74 1.82 -17.26
CA LYS A 386 -0.31 1.57 -15.88
C LYS A 386 1.19 1.85 -15.79
N PRO A 387 1.58 3.13 -15.76
CA PRO A 387 2.99 3.49 -15.83
C PRO A 387 3.69 3.18 -14.51
N ILE A 388 4.99 2.95 -14.64
CA ILE A 388 5.92 2.57 -13.58
C ILE A 388 7.04 3.62 -13.59
N SER A 389 7.50 4.04 -12.42
CA SER A 389 8.46 5.14 -12.26
C SER A 389 9.87 4.64 -11.87
N LEU A 390 10.81 5.12 -12.68
CA LEU A 390 12.26 5.28 -12.42
C LEU A 390 13.19 4.05 -12.44
N THR A 391 14.08 4.13 -13.44
CA THR A 391 15.38 3.47 -13.71
C THR A 391 15.55 1.97 -13.51
N GLN A 392 15.83 1.29 -14.64
CA GLN A 392 16.49 -0.03 -14.83
C GLN A 392 15.86 -1.26 -14.15
N ASP A 393 15.34 -1.12 -12.93
CA ASP A 393 14.30 -1.95 -12.31
C ASP A 393 13.16 -1.00 -11.93
N VAL A 394 12.12 -0.93 -12.76
CA VAL A 394 11.13 0.14 -12.66
C VAL A 394 10.24 -0.06 -11.44
N LEU A 395 10.31 0.88 -10.49
CA LEU A 395 9.52 0.87 -9.27
C LEU A 395 8.21 1.65 -9.45
N HIS A 396 7.35 1.64 -8.46
CA HIS A 396 6.13 2.43 -8.43
C HIS A 396 5.89 2.89 -7.00
N ALA A 397 5.30 4.08 -6.87
CA ALA A 397 4.99 4.68 -5.59
C ALA A 397 3.49 4.96 -5.49
N TRP A 398 2.87 4.54 -4.39
CA TRP A 398 1.46 4.76 -4.11
C TRP A 398 1.21 4.99 -2.61
N PRO A 399 0.15 5.72 -2.24
CA PRO A 399 -0.15 5.97 -0.84
C PRO A 399 -0.96 4.83 -0.18
N GLU A 400 -0.88 4.77 1.14
CA GLU A 400 -1.89 4.15 1.98
C GLU A 400 -2.35 5.07 3.10
N TYR A 401 -3.59 4.86 3.55
CA TYR A 401 -4.15 5.56 4.71
C TYR A 401 -4.64 4.57 5.76
N TYR A 402 -4.62 4.98 7.02
CA TYR A 402 -5.11 4.15 8.11
C TYR A 402 -6.62 4.36 8.29
N ASP A 403 -7.40 3.30 8.04
CA ASP A 403 -8.81 3.25 8.41
C ASP A 403 -8.93 2.88 9.90
N LYS A 404 -9.28 3.86 10.73
CA LYS A 404 -9.42 3.70 12.18
C LYS A 404 -10.57 2.76 12.55
N GLU A 405 -11.65 2.74 11.78
CA GLU A 405 -12.82 1.89 12.08
C GLU A 405 -12.50 0.42 11.82
N ARG A 406 -11.74 0.17 10.76
CA ARG A 406 -11.29 -1.18 10.38
C ARG A 406 -9.98 -1.60 11.05
N ALA A 407 -9.31 -0.69 11.75
CA ALA A 407 -7.94 -0.87 12.28
C ALA A 407 -6.97 -1.43 11.22
N THR A 408 -7.02 -0.90 10.00
CA THR A 408 -6.36 -1.49 8.82
C THR A 408 -5.75 -0.41 7.94
N TRP A 409 -4.55 -0.66 7.39
CA TRP A 409 -3.99 0.18 6.33
C TRP A 409 -4.65 -0.16 4.99
N ILE A 410 -5.21 0.84 4.33
CA ILE A 410 -5.86 0.72 3.04
C ILE A 410 -4.96 1.36 1.98
N GLN A 411 -4.48 0.53 1.07
CA GLN A 411 -3.68 0.95 -0.07
C GLN A 411 -4.58 1.44 -1.19
N ILE A 412 -4.20 2.54 -1.82
CA ILE A 412 -4.91 3.13 -2.95
C ILE A 412 -3.92 3.64 -3.99
N ASP A 413 -4.34 3.77 -5.24
CA ASP A 413 -3.46 4.31 -6.29
C ASP A 413 -4.15 5.41 -7.13
N PRO A 414 -3.88 6.69 -6.82
CA PRO A 414 -4.40 7.80 -7.61
C PRO A 414 -3.69 7.96 -8.96
N THR A 415 -2.47 7.44 -9.12
CA THR A 415 -1.70 7.52 -10.37
C THR A 415 -2.31 6.59 -11.41
N TRP A 416 -2.55 5.33 -11.05
CA TRP A 416 -3.16 4.37 -11.96
C TRP A 416 -4.61 4.70 -12.24
N ALA A 417 -5.38 5.21 -11.27
CA ALA A 417 -6.73 5.69 -11.57
C ALA A 417 -6.77 6.85 -12.57
N ASN A 418 -5.83 7.80 -12.49
CA ASN A 418 -5.71 8.88 -13.46
C ASN A 418 -5.37 8.36 -14.86
N THR A 419 -4.33 7.51 -14.96
CA THR A 419 -3.77 7.04 -16.23
C THR A 419 -4.63 5.98 -16.94
N THR A 420 -5.43 5.23 -16.18
CA THR A 420 -6.47 4.31 -16.69
C THR A 420 -7.85 4.96 -16.85
N ARG A 421 -7.94 6.29 -16.70
CA ARG A 421 -9.15 7.11 -16.92
C ARG A 421 -10.36 6.73 -16.06
N GLY A 422 -10.08 6.38 -14.80
CA GLY A 422 -11.06 6.30 -13.73
C GLY A 422 -11.31 4.90 -13.19
N ILE A 423 -10.56 3.88 -13.63
CA ILE A 423 -10.59 2.55 -12.98
C ILE A 423 -10.43 2.72 -11.48
N ASP A 424 -11.26 2.00 -10.72
CA ASP A 424 -11.29 2.14 -9.28
C ASP A 424 -10.03 1.54 -8.67
N TYR A 425 -9.19 2.40 -8.10
CA TYR A 425 -8.04 2.06 -7.27
C TYR A 425 -8.19 2.62 -5.84
N PHE A 426 -9.42 2.93 -5.42
CA PHE A 426 -9.74 3.40 -4.08
C PHE A 426 -10.44 2.33 -3.26
N ASN A 427 -11.49 1.69 -3.80
CA ASN A 427 -12.22 0.64 -3.08
C ASN A 427 -11.56 -0.74 -3.25
N LYS A 428 -10.68 -0.86 -4.23
CA LYS A 428 -9.82 -2.03 -4.47
C LYS A 428 -8.42 -1.55 -4.88
N LEU A 429 -7.43 -2.40 -4.68
CA LEU A 429 -6.13 -2.25 -5.33
C LEU A 429 -6.04 -3.28 -6.46
N ASP A 430 -5.21 -4.30 -6.32
CA ASP A 430 -5.11 -5.49 -7.18
C ASP A 430 -4.05 -6.48 -6.61
N PHE A 431 -3.56 -7.40 -7.44
CA PHE A 431 -2.43 -8.29 -7.15
C PHE A 431 -1.11 -7.87 -7.82
N ASN A 432 -1.06 -6.67 -8.40
CA ASN A 432 0.09 -6.19 -9.15
C ASN A 432 1.06 -5.35 -8.29
N HIS A 433 0.65 -4.95 -7.09
CA HIS A 433 1.42 -4.10 -6.19
C HIS A 433 2.18 -4.94 -5.15
N VAL A 434 3.50 -4.99 -5.28
CA VAL A 434 4.40 -5.62 -4.31
C VAL A 434 5.17 -4.54 -3.57
N VAL A 435 5.04 -4.47 -2.25
CA VAL A 435 5.69 -3.45 -1.42
C VAL A 435 7.14 -3.89 -1.13
N PHE A 436 8.10 -3.01 -1.42
CA PHE A 436 9.49 -3.19 -1.01
C PHE A 436 9.86 -2.36 0.20
N VAL A 437 9.34 -1.13 0.29
CA VAL A 437 9.56 -0.21 1.41
C VAL A 437 8.32 0.62 1.70
N ILE A 438 8.28 1.14 2.92
CA ILE A 438 7.26 2.02 3.47
C ILE A 438 7.95 3.30 3.92
N HIS A 439 7.60 4.45 3.34
CA HIS A 439 8.08 5.75 3.80
C HIS A 439 6.98 6.46 4.59
N GLY A 440 7.11 6.45 5.91
CA GLY A 440 6.15 7.08 6.83
C GLY A 440 6.75 8.25 7.59
N SER A 441 7.89 8.03 8.23
CA SER A 441 8.62 9.02 9.02
C SER A 441 9.62 9.79 8.16
N GLN A 442 10.33 9.09 7.28
CA GLN A 442 11.35 9.65 6.40
C GLN A 442 10.94 9.43 4.94
N PRO A 443 10.83 10.49 4.12
CA PRO A 443 10.40 10.34 2.72
C PRO A 443 11.39 9.62 1.82
N GLU A 444 12.69 9.62 2.12
CA GLU A 444 13.72 9.12 1.20
C GLU A 444 14.49 7.92 1.76
N TYR A 445 14.07 7.40 2.91
CA TYR A 445 14.75 6.30 3.58
C TYR A 445 13.72 5.36 4.25
N PRO A 446 13.91 4.03 4.14
CA PRO A 446 15.04 3.35 3.51
C PRO A 446 14.98 3.34 1.98
N VAL A 447 16.14 3.12 1.34
CA VAL A 447 16.22 2.98 -0.12
C VAL A 447 15.56 1.65 -0.51
N PRO A 448 14.65 1.63 -1.51
CA PRO A 448 14.00 0.40 -1.97
C PRO A 448 14.98 -0.55 -2.66
N ALA A 449 14.60 -1.82 -2.72
CA ALA A 449 15.20 -2.77 -3.66
C ALA A 449 15.16 -2.19 -5.09
N GLY A 450 16.28 -2.31 -5.83
CA GLY A 450 16.45 -1.67 -7.15
C GLY A 450 17.08 -0.28 -7.11
N GLY A 451 17.10 0.39 -5.95
CA GLY A 451 17.81 1.66 -5.76
C GLY A 451 19.32 1.53 -5.59
N TYR A 452 19.83 0.33 -5.31
CA TYR A 452 21.24 0.02 -5.05
C TYR A 452 21.98 -0.29 -6.36
N LYS A 453 22.21 0.73 -7.19
CA LYS A 453 22.86 0.60 -8.51
C LYS A 453 24.26 1.21 -8.52
N ASN A 454 25.26 0.45 -8.97
CA ASN A 454 26.65 0.90 -9.11
C ASN A 454 26.96 1.52 -10.51
N GLY A 455 25.96 2.13 -11.14
CA GLY A 455 26.10 2.76 -12.47
C GLY A 455 25.96 1.81 -13.68
N GLU A 456 25.87 0.50 -13.45
CA GLU A 456 25.58 -0.50 -14.48
C GLU A 456 24.08 -0.64 -14.74
N LYS A 457 23.72 -0.96 -16.00
CA LYS A 457 22.33 -1.21 -16.42
C LYS A 457 21.93 -2.68 -16.22
N THR A 458 21.95 -3.15 -14.98
CA THR A 458 21.56 -4.52 -14.62
C THR A 458 20.08 -4.61 -14.24
N LYS A 459 19.47 -5.78 -14.47
CA LYS A 459 18.14 -6.14 -13.97
C LYS A 459 18.36 -6.94 -12.67
N ASP A 460 18.14 -6.31 -11.53
CA ASP A 460 18.47 -6.88 -10.23
C ASP A 460 17.24 -7.42 -9.51
N ILE A 461 16.05 -7.17 -10.07
CA ILE A 461 14.77 -7.62 -9.53
C ILE A 461 14.07 -8.53 -10.54
N SER A 462 13.72 -9.73 -10.10
CA SER A 462 12.74 -10.58 -10.78
C SER A 462 11.63 -10.95 -9.82
N ILE A 463 10.39 -10.60 -10.18
CA ILE A 463 9.18 -11.01 -9.46
C ILE A 463 8.32 -11.81 -10.45
N GLU A 464 8.14 -13.10 -10.18
CA GLU A 464 7.44 -14.02 -11.09
C GLU A 464 6.26 -14.68 -10.37
N PRO A 465 5.05 -14.71 -10.97
CA PRO A 465 3.92 -15.38 -10.37
C PRO A 465 4.16 -16.89 -10.29
N ILE A 466 3.78 -17.49 -9.17
CA ILE A 466 3.89 -18.93 -8.93
C ILE A 466 2.56 -19.48 -8.39
N ASP A 467 2.44 -20.81 -8.38
CA ASP A 467 1.36 -21.50 -7.69
C ASP A 467 1.46 -21.36 -6.17
N GLU A 468 0.40 -21.76 -5.48
CA GLU A 468 0.31 -21.69 -4.02
C GLU A 468 1.47 -22.44 -3.34
N VAL A 469 2.12 -21.76 -2.39
CA VAL A 469 3.20 -22.31 -1.56
C VAL A 469 2.81 -22.24 -0.10
N THR A 470 3.16 -23.29 0.66
CA THR A 470 2.99 -23.30 2.12
C THR A 470 4.13 -22.54 2.78
N PHE A 471 3.79 -21.51 3.57
CA PHE A 471 4.77 -20.75 4.34
C PHE A 471 5.18 -21.54 5.59
N PRO A 472 6.46 -21.50 6.01
CA PRO A 472 6.88 -22.16 7.24
C PRO A 472 6.27 -21.46 8.46
N THR A 473 6.12 -22.21 9.55
CA THR A 473 5.77 -21.60 10.85
C THR A 473 7.02 -21.01 11.50
N PRO A 474 6.92 -19.90 12.25
CA PRO A 474 8.05 -19.35 12.99
C PRO A 474 8.69 -20.36 13.94
N VAL A 475 10.03 -20.42 13.94
CA VAL A 475 10.81 -21.31 14.81
C VAL A 475 11.70 -20.47 15.70
N PHE A 476 11.59 -20.64 17.02
CA PHE A 476 12.35 -19.82 17.98
C PHE A 476 13.43 -20.61 18.71
N LYS A 477 14.47 -19.88 19.13
CA LYS A 477 15.44 -20.30 20.13
C LYS A 477 15.46 -19.27 21.25
N VAL A 478 15.38 -19.72 22.49
CA VAL A 478 15.44 -18.87 23.67
C VAL A 478 16.77 -19.07 24.37
N GLN A 479 17.44 -17.98 24.74
CA GLN A 479 18.70 -18.02 25.48
C GLN A 479 18.71 -16.98 26.59
N PHE A 480 19.15 -17.37 27.79
CA PHE A 480 19.41 -16.41 28.85
C PHE A 480 20.62 -15.53 28.50
N ILE A 481 20.46 -14.21 28.65
CA ILE A 481 21.53 -13.24 28.39
C ILE A 481 22.22 -12.88 29.71
N LYS A 482 21.47 -12.31 30.66
CA LYS A 482 21.98 -11.81 31.93
C LYS A 482 20.85 -11.44 32.89
N GLN A 483 21.21 -11.24 34.15
CA GLN A 483 20.37 -10.59 35.14
C GLN A 483 20.75 -9.09 35.26
N GLU A 484 19.76 -8.22 35.24
CA GLU A 484 19.88 -6.79 35.53
C GLU A 484 18.99 -6.45 36.73
N GLY A 485 19.58 -6.39 37.92
CA GLY A 485 18.82 -6.13 39.14
C GLY A 485 17.76 -7.22 39.40
N GLY A 486 16.49 -6.79 39.44
CA GLY A 486 15.31 -7.64 39.64
C GLY A 486 14.91 -8.47 38.42
N GLU A 487 15.52 -8.25 37.26
CA GLU A 487 15.02 -8.74 35.97
C GLU A 487 16.00 -9.70 35.30
N LEU A 488 15.46 -10.80 34.77
CA LEU A 488 16.17 -11.76 33.93
C LEU A 488 15.90 -11.41 32.46
N LEU A 489 16.96 -11.22 31.70
CA LEU A 489 16.90 -10.88 30.28
C LEU A 489 17.17 -12.13 29.43
N PHE A 490 16.25 -12.44 28.54
CA PHE A 490 16.37 -13.53 27.57
C PHE A 490 16.43 -12.97 26.15
N SER A 491 17.19 -13.60 25.27
CA SER A 491 17.09 -13.42 23.82
C SER A 491 16.11 -14.44 23.26
N VAL A 492 15.18 -13.98 22.44
CA VAL A 492 14.30 -14.83 21.63
C VAL A 492 14.70 -14.63 20.17
N SER A 493 15.41 -15.60 19.61
CA SER A 493 15.87 -15.58 18.22
C SER A 493 14.88 -16.31 17.32
N ASN A 494 14.42 -15.68 16.25
CA ASN A 494 13.64 -16.30 15.18
C ASN A 494 14.62 -16.93 14.17
N LEU A 495 14.55 -18.25 14.02
CA LEU A 495 15.41 -19.03 13.12
C LEU A 495 14.77 -19.25 11.75
N SER A 496 13.54 -18.78 11.54
CA SER A 496 12.79 -18.95 10.30
C SER A 496 12.87 -17.71 9.39
N GLY A 497 12.51 -17.91 8.13
CA GLY A 497 12.42 -16.85 7.12
C GLY A 497 11.14 -16.03 7.16
N VAL A 498 10.27 -16.22 8.15
CA VAL A 498 8.99 -15.51 8.28
C VAL A 498 8.95 -14.68 9.57
N SER A 499 8.29 -13.52 9.53
CA SER A 499 8.15 -12.66 10.71
C SER A 499 7.24 -13.30 11.75
N TYR A 500 7.42 -12.92 13.01
CA TYR A 500 6.49 -13.22 14.09
C TYR A 500 6.02 -11.96 14.79
N PHE A 501 4.70 -11.79 14.88
CA PHE A 501 4.08 -10.79 15.72
C PHE A 501 3.05 -11.46 16.64
N GLY A 502 3.25 -11.37 17.95
CA GLY A 502 2.35 -11.98 18.93
C GLY A 502 2.89 -11.93 20.36
N ASN A 503 2.17 -12.51 21.32
CA ASN A 503 2.59 -12.47 22.72
C ASN A 503 3.63 -13.55 23.04
N ALA A 504 4.60 -13.19 23.87
CA ALA A 504 5.39 -14.12 24.65
C ALA A 504 5.03 -13.97 26.13
N LYS A 505 4.90 -15.08 26.84
CA LYS A 505 4.55 -15.08 28.26
C LYS A 505 5.39 -16.05 29.08
N VAL A 506 5.64 -15.68 30.32
CA VAL A 506 6.13 -16.57 31.37
C VAL A 506 5.07 -16.63 32.46
N ASN A 507 4.72 -17.84 32.87
CA ASN A 507 3.80 -18.05 33.97
C ASN A 507 4.54 -17.86 35.30
N SER A 508 3.85 -17.33 36.30
CA SER A 508 4.46 -17.12 37.62
C SER A 508 4.78 -18.45 38.31
N ASP A 509 5.90 -18.48 39.03
CA ASP A 509 6.26 -19.58 39.92
C ASP A 509 6.78 -19.04 41.27
N THR A 510 7.56 -19.85 42.00
CA THR A 510 8.18 -19.49 43.28
C THR A 510 9.17 -18.33 43.18
N PHE A 511 9.87 -18.20 42.05
CA PHE A 511 10.95 -17.24 41.83
C PHE A 511 10.60 -16.15 40.82
N LEU A 512 9.66 -16.38 39.91
CA LEU A 512 9.32 -15.53 38.77
C LEU A 512 7.91 -14.96 38.85
N GLU A 513 7.76 -13.72 38.41
CA GLU A 513 6.47 -13.06 38.17
C GLU A 513 5.91 -13.43 36.81
N THR A 514 4.59 -13.36 36.67
CA THR A 514 3.97 -13.39 35.35
C THR A 514 4.50 -12.22 34.54
N SER A 515 5.06 -12.51 33.37
CA SER A 515 5.54 -11.51 32.44
C SER A 515 4.93 -11.79 31.08
N GLU A 516 4.29 -10.80 30.46
CA GLU A 516 3.72 -10.89 29.12
C GLU A 516 4.14 -9.68 28.31
N GLN A 517 4.65 -9.92 27.10
CA GLN A 517 5.14 -8.87 26.21
C GLN A 517 4.77 -9.18 24.77
N ILE A 518 4.42 -8.15 24.01
CA ILE A 518 4.25 -8.24 22.56
C ILE A 518 5.63 -8.36 21.92
N MET A 519 5.83 -9.46 21.22
CA MET A 519 7.02 -9.76 20.45
C MET A 519 6.76 -9.45 18.99
N ASP A 520 7.72 -8.75 18.40
CA ASP A 520 7.75 -8.44 16.98
C ASP A 520 9.17 -8.78 16.54
N ILE A 521 9.33 -9.94 15.91
CA ILE A 521 10.61 -10.56 15.64
C ILE A 521 10.67 -10.84 14.14
N PRO A 522 11.38 -9.99 13.37
CA PRO A 522 11.65 -10.25 11.96
C PRO A 522 12.27 -11.62 11.68
N PRO A 523 12.28 -12.06 10.41
CA PRO A 523 13.03 -13.23 9.98
C PRO A 523 14.50 -13.14 10.39
N TYR A 524 15.05 -14.27 10.84
CA TYR A 524 16.47 -14.40 11.20
C TYR A 524 17.00 -13.36 12.22
N SER A 525 16.12 -12.72 12.98
CA SER A 525 16.49 -11.71 13.98
C SER A 525 16.24 -12.19 15.41
N GLU A 526 16.57 -11.36 16.40
CA GLU A 526 16.27 -11.65 17.79
C GLU A 526 15.69 -10.44 18.53
N LYS A 527 14.94 -10.70 19.59
CA LYS A 527 14.36 -9.67 20.46
C LYS A 527 14.48 -10.07 21.91
N SER A 528 14.79 -9.10 22.76
CA SER A 528 14.92 -9.33 24.19
C SER A 528 13.55 -9.46 24.87
N PHE A 529 13.44 -10.43 25.78
CA PHE A 529 12.28 -10.65 26.64
C PHE A 529 12.72 -10.53 28.10
N ARG A 530 11.97 -9.76 28.90
CA ARG A 530 12.29 -9.50 30.32
C ARG A 530 11.33 -10.25 31.24
N VAL A 531 11.89 -10.91 32.23
CA VAL A 531 11.14 -11.60 33.29
C VAL A 531 11.52 -11.02 34.63
N ARG A 532 10.54 -10.54 35.41
CA ARG A 532 10.80 -10.05 36.75
C ARG A 532 10.86 -11.20 37.77
N SER A 533 11.81 -11.13 38.68
CA SER A 533 11.94 -12.07 39.80
C SER A 533 11.12 -11.62 41.02
N LYS A 534 10.35 -12.54 41.62
CA LYS A 534 9.61 -12.33 42.89
C LYS A 534 10.51 -12.38 44.11
N LYS A 535 11.45 -13.31 44.09
CA LYS A 535 12.35 -13.63 45.21
C LYS A 535 13.73 -13.85 44.65
N GLN A 536 14.73 -13.31 45.34
CA GLN A 536 16.11 -13.45 44.97
C GLN A 536 16.89 -14.16 46.08
N PRO A 537 17.80 -15.07 45.75
CA PRO A 537 18.66 -15.69 46.72
C PRO A 537 19.57 -14.64 47.37
N PHE A 538 19.75 -14.74 48.69
CA PHE A 538 20.42 -13.70 49.48
C PHE A 538 21.96 -13.71 49.29
N ILE A 539 22.54 -14.87 48.94
CA ILE A 539 24.01 -15.07 48.88
C ILE A 539 24.44 -15.92 47.67
N SER A 540 23.68 -16.94 47.27
CA SER A 540 24.07 -17.89 46.20
C SER A 540 23.46 -17.53 44.83
N ILE A 541 24.16 -17.87 43.74
CA ILE A 541 23.57 -17.93 42.40
C ILE A 541 22.78 -19.23 42.31
N THR A 542 21.54 -19.16 41.84
CA THR A 542 20.66 -20.31 41.64
C THR A 542 20.27 -20.41 40.17
N ASP A 543 20.47 -21.57 39.56
CA ASP A 543 20.00 -21.81 38.19
C ASP A 543 18.51 -22.17 38.22
N LEU A 544 17.74 -21.41 37.46
CA LEU A 544 16.29 -21.53 37.32
C LEU A 544 15.95 -22.00 35.92
N LYS A 545 15.11 -23.03 35.85
CA LYS A 545 14.49 -23.43 34.59
C LYS A 545 13.32 -22.50 34.28
N VAL A 546 13.44 -21.72 33.22
CA VAL A 546 12.42 -20.76 32.79
C VAL A 546 11.77 -21.25 31.50
N ILE A 547 10.44 -21.31 31.49
CA ILE A 547 9.65 -21.70 30.31
C ILE A 547 8.96 -20.46 29.77
N ILE A 548 9.39 -20.02 28.59
CA ILE A 548 8.76 -18.92 27.85
C ILE A 548 7.81 -19.52 26.83
N TYR A 549 6.53 -19.17 26.92
CA TYR A 549 5.53 -19.58 25.94
C TYR A 549 5.45 -18.54 24.84
N ILE A 550 5.73 -18.94 23.60
CA ILE A 550 5.61 -18.09 22.41
C ILE A 550 4.54 -18.73 21.53
N ASN A 551 3.48 -17.99 21.22
CA ASN A 551 2.29 -18.53 20.54
C ASN A 551 1.74 -19.82 21.19
N GLY A 552 1.77 -19.88 22.52
CA GLY A 552 1.34 -21.04 23.31
C GLY A 552 2.31 -22.23 23.33
N GLN A 553 3.38 -22.22 22.53
CA GLN A 553 4.40 -23.27 22.52
C GLN A 553 5.49 -23.00 23.57
N PRO A 554 5.90 -24.00 24.37
CA PRO A 554 6.88 -23.81 25.43
C PRO A 554 8.32 -23.84 24.89
N TYR A 555 9.13 -22.87 25.31
CA TYR A 555 10.57 -22.81 25.06
C TYR A 555 11.31 -22.72 26.38
N GLU A 556 12.15 -23.72 26.64
CA GLU A 556 12.89 -23.83 27.89
C GLU A 556 14.26 -23.16 27.80
N SER A 557 14.63 -22.40 28.82
CA SER A 557 15.99 -21.86 28.99
C SER A 557 16.38 -21.89 30.47
N THR A 558 17.65 -22.15 30.75
CA THR A 558 18.21 -22.04 32.09
C THR A 558 18.71 -20.61 32.32
N ALA A 559 18.30 -19.98 33.42
CA ALA A 559 18.72 -18.64 33.80
C ALA A 559 19.38 -18.65 35.18
N SER A 560 20.48 -17.91 35.33
CA SER A 560 21.17 -17.78 36.61
C SER A 560 20.62 -16.58 37.36
N LEU A 561 20.02 -16.82 38.53
CA LEU A 561 19.48 -15.81 39.43
C LEU A 561 20.36 -15.64 40.67
N GLY A 562 20.93 -14.46 40.88
CA GLY A 562 21.74 -14.07 42.03
C GLY A 562 21.12 -12.92 42.85
N SER A 563 21.83 -12.53 43.92
CA SER A 563 21.45 -11.42 44.79
C SER A 563 21.67 -10.05 44.13
N VAL A 564 20.76 -9.09 44.38
CA VAL A 564 20.89 -7.68 43.97
C VAL A 564 21.66 -6.83 44.98
N THR A 565 21.97 -7.36 46.17
CA THR A 565 22.76 -6.61 47.15
C THR A 565 24.19 -6.43 46.66
N ALA A 566 24.61 -5.19 46.43
CA ALA A 566 25.97 -4.86 46.02
C ALA A 566 27.00 -5.52 46.96
N PRO A 567 28.02 -6.23 46.46
CA PRO A 567 29.06 -6.86 47.29
C PRO A 567 29.69 -5.87 48.29
N GLY A 568 29.77 -4.58 47.92
CA GLY A 568 30.26 -3.50 48.77
C GLY A 568 29.43 -3.24 50.04
N LEU A 569 28.11 -3.44 50.02
CA LEU A 569 27.26 -3.27 51.21
C LEU A 569 27.44 -4.42 52.20
N ILE A 570 27.62 -5.65 51.69
CA ILE A 570 27.92 -6.83 52.52
C ILE A 570 29.33 -6.71 53.11
N LEU A 571 30.33 -6.33 52.30
CA LEU A 571 31.69 -6.10 52.77
C LEU A 571 31.78 -4.92 53.75
N ALA A 572 31.02 -3.85 53.56
CA ALA A 572 30.94 -2.74 54.51
C ALA A 572 30.25 -3.15 55.81
N GLY A 573 29.21 -3.99 55.75
CA GLY A 573 28.56 -4.57 56.92
C GLY A 573 29.50 -5.49 57.71
N ILE A 574 30.20 -6.40 57.04
CA ILE A 574 31.22 -7.28 57.64
C ILE A 574 32.37 -6.45 58.22
N GLY A 575 32.88 -5.46 57.47
CA GLY A 575 33.91 -4.54 57.92
C GLY A 575 33.48 -3.71 59.14
N GLY A 576 32.23 -3.28 59.19
CA GLY A 576 31.65 -2.58 60.34
C GLY A 576 31.56 -3.46 61.58
N VAL A 577 31.11 -4.71 61.44
CA VAL A 577 31.05 -5.68 62.54
C VAL A 577 32.46 -6.06 63.03
N LEU A 578 33.42 -6.26 62.12
CA LEU A 578 34.82 -6.50 62.46
C LEU A 578 35.45 -5.28 63.15
N GLY A 579 35.11 -4.06 62.72
CA GLY A 579 35.54 -2.82 63.36
C GLY A 579 35.00 -2.67 64.78
N ILE A 580 33.70 -2.94 65.00
CA ILE A 580 33.08 -2.86 66.33
C ILE A 580 33.66 -3.93 67.27
N THR A 581 33.85 -5.16 66.79
CA THR A 581 34.45 -6.24 67.57
C THR A 581 35.91 -5.96 67.90
N PHE A 582 36.67 -5.36 66.98
CA PHE A 582 38.04 -4.90 67.23
C PHE A 582 38.09 -3.78 68.28
N ILE A 583 37.23 -2.76 68.18
CA ILE A 583 37.15 -1.67 69.18
C ILE A 583 36.74 -2.21 70.55
N GLY A 584 35.77 -3.13 70.61
CA GLY A 584 35.35 -3.77 71.86
C GLY A 584 36.44 -4.61 72.52
N SER A 585 37.15 -5.41 71.72
CA SER A 585 38.27 -6.23 72.21
C SER A 585 39.51 -5.39 72.58
N TRP A 586 39.81 -4.32 71.85
CA TRP A 586 40.83 -3.33 72.20
C TRP A 586 40.47 -2.58 73.50
N GLY A 587 39.21 -2.18 73.67
CA GLY A 587 38.72 -1.56 74.90
C GLY A 587 38.83 -2.48 76.12
N LEU A 588 38.53 -3.77 75.95
CA LEU A 588 38.75 -4.80 76.98
C LEU A 588 40.24 -5.04 77.28
N HIS A 589 41.09 -5.03 76.25
CA HIS A 589 42.54 -5.15 76.40
C HIS A 589 43.13 -3.96 77.19
N LEU A 590 42.75 -2.72 76.86
CA LEU A 590 43.14 -1.52 77.59
C LEU A 590 42.63 -1.51 79.04
N ARG A 591 41.40 -1.98 79.29
CA ARG A 591 40.87 -2.16 80.67
C ARG A 591 41.70 -3.16 81.47
N ARG A 592 42.11 -4.28 80.87
CA ARG A 592 42.99 -5.27 81.50
C ARG A 592 44.39 -4.72 81.79
N GLN A 593 44.94 -3.85 80.95
CA GLN A 593 46.23 -3.20 81.24
C GLN A 593 46.14 -2.18 82.39
N ARG A 594 45.04 -1.42 82.50
CA ARG A 594 44.83 -0.47 83.62
C ARG A 594 44.63 -1.15 84.99
N GLN A 595 44.13 -2.40 85.02
CA GLN A 595 44.04 -3.17 86.26
C GLN A 595 45.39 -3.74 86.73
N LYS A 596 46.40 -3.86 85.85
CA LYS A 596 47.75 -4.28 86.24
C LYS A 596 48.62 -3.15 86.79
N THR A 597 48.26 -1.89 86.58
CA THR A 597 49.03 -0.71 87.02
C THR A 597 48.56 -0.11 88.35
N THR A 598 47.59 -0.70 89.04
CA THR A 598 47.07 -0.22 90.33
C THR A 598 47.54 -1.00 91.56
N LEU A 599 48.51 -1.92 91.39
CA LEU A 599 49.11 -2.71 92.50
C LEU A 599 50.50 -2.24 92.96
N TYR A 600 50.96 -1.07 92.52
CA TYR A 600 52.12 -0.39 93.10
C TYR A 600 51.76 1.07 93.38
N ARG A 601 51.17 1.32 94.54
CA ARG A 601 51.24 2.61 95.21
C ARG A 601 51.27 2.39 96.71
#